data_AF-A0A959STG0-F1
#
_entry.id   AF-A0A959STG0-F1
#
_cell.length_a   1.000
_cell.length_b   1.000
_cell.length_c   1.000
_cell.angle_alpha   90.00
_cell.angle_beta   90.00
_cell.angle_gamma   90.00
#
_symmetry.space_group_name_H-M   'P 1'
#
loop_
_entity.id
_entity.type
_entity.pdbx_description
1 polymer ?
#
loop_
_entity_poly.entity_id
_entity_poly.type
_entity_poly.pdbx_seq_one_letter_code
_entity_poly.pdbx_strand_id
1 'polypeptide(L)'
;MARSHHRKKHKSHVRQFKHSYEATSEKIKKSKTYITFTVIGALLGFAIGYFASGNLILLVAGTVAGGLLGYFTGRRIDKESGK
;
A
#
# COMPACT_ATOMS: atom_id res chain seq x y z
N MET A 1 -26.20 44.27 -12.85
CA MET A 1 -24.75 44.00 -12.71
C MET A 1 -24.27 43.17 -13.89
N ALA A 2 -23.49 43.76 -14.81
CA ALA A 2 -22.97 43.07 -15.99
C ALA A 2 -21.92 42.02 -15.55
N ARG A 3 -22.29 40.74 -15.65
CA ARG A 3 -21.44 39.62 -15.20
C ARG A 3 -20.42 39.34 -16.30
N SER A 4 -19.19 39.86 -16.14
CA SER A 4 -18.08 39.65 -17.06
C SER A 4 -17.89 38.15 -17.38
N HIS A 5 -18.19 37.78 -18.62
CA HIS A 5 -18.09 36.40 -19.12
C HIS A 5 -16.64 35.93 -19.26
N HIS A 6 -15.66 36.84 -19.17
CA HIS A 6 -14.24 36.54 -19.35
C HIS A 6 -13.57 35.92 -18.11
N ARG A 7 -14.15 36.07 -16.91
CA ARG A 7 -13.58 35.55 -15.66
C ARG A 7 -13.92 34.08 -15.40
N LYS A 8 -14.85 33.48 -16.17
CA LYS A 8 -15.29 32.09 -15.96
C LYS A 8 -14.20 31.07 -16.30
N LYS A 9 -13.41 31.31 -17.35
CA LYS A 9 -12.37 30.38 -17.83
C LYS A 9 -11.17 30.26 -16.88
N HIS A 10 -10.75 31.35 -16.26
CA HIS A 10 -9.71 31.29 -15.23
C HIS A 10 -10.18 30.60 -13.95
N LYS A 11 -11.47 30.73 -13.61
CA LYS A 11 -12.02 30.08 -12.41
C LYS A 11 -12.17 28.56 -12.58
N SER A 12 -12.44 28.07 -13.79
CA SER A 12 -12.50 26.62 -14.06
C SER A 12 -11.13 25.96 -14.00
N HIS A 13 -10.09 26.61 -14.53
CA HIS A 13 -8.73 26.05 -14.50
C HIS A 13 -8.22 25.91 -13.05
N VAL A 14 -8.41 26.93 -12.21
CA VAL A 14 -8.04 26.87 -10.79
C VAL A 14 -8.82 25.79 -10.03
N ARG A 15 -10.11 25.57 -10.38
CA ARG A 15 -10.91 24.49 -9.78
C ARG A 15 -10.45 23.10 -10.19
N GLN A 16 -9.99 22.93 -11.42
CA GLN A 16 -9.40 21.66 -11.87
C GLN A 16 -8.11 21.36 -11.12
N PHE A 17 -7.22 22.33 -10.92
CA PHE A 17 -6.03 22.14 -10.07
C PHE A 17 -6.39 21.79 -8.62
N LYS A 18 -7.45 22.40 -8.08
CA LYS A 18 -7.95 22.04 -6.75
C LYS A 18 -8.43 20.60 -6.67
N HIS A 19 -9.27 20.17 -7.62
CA HIS A 19 -9.72 18.78 -7.67
C HIS A 19 -8.59 17.79 -8.00
N SER A 20 -7.53 18.18 -8.71
CA SER A 20 -6.40 17.29 -8.97
C SER A 20 -5.52 17.07 -7.74
N TYR A 21 -5.31 18.10 -6.90
CA TYR A 21 -4.62 17.88 -5.61
C TYR A 21 -5.51 17.10 -4.65
N GLU A 22 -6.81 17.42 -4.56
CA GLU A 22 -7.75 16.68 -3.71
C GLU A 22 -7.95 15.24 -4.19
N ALA A 23 -8.05 14.99 -5.50
CA ALA A 23 -8.17 13.63 -6.03
C ALA A 23 -6.91 12.78 -5.87
N THR A 24 -5.74 13.41 -5.70
CA THR A 24 -4.50 12.72 -5.34
C THR A 24 -4.46 12.40 -3.85
N SER A 25 -4.99 13.29 -3.00
CA SER A 25 -5.10 13.09 -1.55
C SER A 25 -6.26 12.18 -1.12
N GLU A 26 -7.36 12.12 -1.89
CA GLU A 26 -8.57 11.34 -1.58
C GLU A 26 -8.53 9.91 -2.15
N LYS A 27 -7.57 9.61 -3.03
CA LYS A 27 -7.33 8.25 -3.51
C LYS A 27 -6.07 7.66 -2.88
N ILE A 28 -6.01 7.65 -1.56
CA ILE A 28 -5.30 6.58 -0.87
C ILE A 28 -6.09 5.30 -1.19
N LYS A 29 -5.82 4.69 -2.35
CA LYS A 29 -6.26 3.33 -2.66
C LYS A 29 -5.86 2.52 -1.45
N LYS A 30 -6.83 1.91 -0.74
CA LYS A 30 -6.58 1.04 0.42
C LYS A 30 -5.30 0.25 0.14
N SER A 31 -4.20 0.67 0.76
CA SER A 31 -2.91 0.06 0.51
C SER A 31 -3.09 -1.38 0.96
N LYS A 32 -2.77 -2.34 0.09
CA LYS A 32 -2.81 -3.74 0.47
C LYS A 32 -1.58 -4.01 1.34
N THR A 33 -1.59 -3.49 2.56
CA THR A 33 -0.48 -3.55 3.51
C THR A 33 -0.15 -5.01 3.81
N TYR A 34 -1.15 -5.90 3.80
CA TYR A 34 -0.94 -7.34 3.83
C TYR A 34 0.04 -7.84 2.76
N ILE A 35 0.01 -7.31 1.53
CA ILE A 35 0.94 -7.74 0.47
C ILE A 35 2.37 -7.37 0.85
N THR A 36 2.59 -6.11 1.26
CA THR A 36 3.93 -5.63 1.63
C THR A 36 4.51 -6.44 2.78
N PHE A 37 3.75 -6.65 3.85
CA PHE A 37 4.22 -7.44 4.99
C PHE A 37 4.39 -8.93 4.66
N THR A 38 3.56 -9.50 3.79
CA THR A 38 3.73 -10.89 3.31
C THR A 38 5.04 -11.03 2.56
N VAL A 39 5.35 -10.12 1.63
CA VAL A 39 6.59 -10.16 0.83
C VAL A 39 7.80 -9.99 1.73
N ILE A 40 7.79 -9.02 2.65
CA ILE A 40 8.88 -8.80 3.61
C ILE A 40 9.06 -10.04 4.50
N GLY A 41 7.97 -10.59 5.04
CA GLY A 41 8.01 -11.79 5.88
C GLY A 41 8.54 -13.01 5.14
N ALA A 42 8.15 -13.20 3.88
CA ALA A 42 8.64 -14.28 3.04
C ALA A 42 10.14 -14.14 2.72
N LEU A 43 10.60 -12.91 2.39
CA LEU A 43 12.01 -12.63 2.14
C LEU A 43 12.87 -12.83 3.39
N LEU A 44 12.43 -12.37 4.56
CA LEU A 44 13.14 -12.63 5.82
C LEU A 44 13.16 -14.13 6.13
N GLY A 45 12.03 -14.82 6.02
CA GLY A 45 11.94 -16.26 6.27
C GLY A 45 12.82 -17.08 5.33
N PHE A 46 12.90 -16.69 4.06
CA PHE A 46 13.83 -17.26 3.09
C PHE A 46 15.30 -16.97 3.44
N ALA A 47 15.64 -15.72 3.77
CA ALA A 47 17.02 -15.34 4.13
C ALA A 47 17.50 -16.08 5.38
N ILE A 48 16.65 -16.17 6.41
CA ILE A 48 16.93 -16.94 7.63
C ILE A 48 17.05 -18.42 7.29
N GLY A 49 16.12 -18.99 6.52
CA GLY A 49 16.16 -20.40 6.14
C GLY A 49 17.41 -20.77 5.32
N TYR A 50 17.82 -19.88 4.41
CA TYR A 50 19.02 -20.02 3.59
C TYR A 50 20.31 -19.98 4.42
N PHE A 51 20.40 -19.09 5.42
CA PHE A 51 21.57 -19.00 6.29
C PHE A 51 21.57 -20.05 7.41
N ALA A 52 20.40 -20.43 7.91
CA ALA A 52 20.27 -21.33 9.06
C ALA A 52 20.57 -22.78 8.70
N SER A 53 20.34 -23.20 7.45
CA SER A 53 20.76 -24.53 7.03
C SER A 53 20.83 -24.65 5.51
N GLY A 54 21.81 -25.39 5.00
CA GLY A 54 21.79 -25.91 3.64
C GLY A 54 20.67 -26.94 3.38
N ASN A 55 19.65 -27.02 4.24
CA ASN A 55 18.54 -27.94 4.14
C ASN A 55 17.30 -27.23 3.59
N LEU A 56 16.87 -27.70 2.41
CA LEU A 56 15.70 -27.17 1.70
C LEU A 56 14.42 -27.20 2.54
N ILE A 57 14.29 -28.13 3.48
CA ILE A 57 13.11 -28.25 4.34
C ILE A 57 12.95 -27.02 5.24
N LEU A 58 14.04 -26.57 5.87
CA LEU A 58 14.02 -25.40 6.76
C LEU A 58 13.85 -24.10 5.97
N LEU A 59 14.37 -24.05 4.74
CA LEU A 59 14.15 -22.93 3.84
C LEU A 59 12.67 -22.81 3.45
N VAL A 60 12.05 -23.91 2.99
CA VAL A 60 10.62 -23.93 2.65
C VAL A 60 9.76 -23.63 3.88
N ALA A 61 10.06 -24.25 5.02
CA ALA A 61 9.35 -23.99 6.27
C ALA A 61 9.47 -22.53 6.72
N GLY A 62 10.68 -21.94 6.64
CA GLY A 62 10.94 -20.55 6.98
C GLY A 62 10.20 -19.57 6.06
N THR A 63 10.20 -19.81 4.75
CA THR A 63 9.47 -18.96 3.79
C THR A 63 7.96 -19.04 3.99
N VAL A 64 7.41 -20.25 4.19
CA VAL A 64 5.97 -20.44 4.44
C VAL A 64 5.56 -19.82 5.77
N ALA A 65 6.31 -20.06 6.84
CA ALA A 65 6.03 -19.49 8.15
C ALA A 65 6.12 -17.96 8.15
N GLY A 66 7.19 -17.41 7.56
CA GLY A 66 7.39 -15.96 7.43
C GLY A 66 6.32 -15.28 6.58
N GLY A 67 5.91 -15.90 5.47
CA GLY A 67 4.81 -15.41 4.64
C GLY A 67 3.46 -15.43 5.36
N LEU A 68 3.14 -16.49 6.10
CA LEU A 68 1.89 -16.58 6.87
C LEU A 68 1.84 -15.54 8.00
N LEU A 69 2.95 -15.37 8.74
CA LEU A 69 3.07 -14.34 9.78
C LEU A 69 2.94 -12.93 9.21
N GLY A 70 3.65 -12.63 8.12
CA GLY A 70 3.57 -11.34 7.43
C GLY A 70 2.16 -11.05 6.90
N TYR A 71 1.50 -12.06 6.33
CA TYR A 71 0.12 -11.95 5.86
C TYR A 71 -0.84 -11.65 7.00
N PHE A 72 -0.73 -12.37 8.12
CA PHE A 72 -1.64 -12.19 9.24
C PHE A 72 -1.48 -10.81 9.89
N THR A 73 -0.23 -10.36 10.08
CA THR A 73 0.10 -9.04 10.61
C THR A 73 -0.41 -7.92 9.71
N GLY A 74 -0.10 -7.97 8.41
CA GLY A 74 -0.56 -6.92 7.50
C GLY A 74 -2.08 -6.94 7.26
N ARG A 75 -2.74 -8.10 7.35
CA ARG A 75 -4.21 -8.20 7.29
C ARG A 75 -4.90 -7.64 8.54
N ARG A 76 -4.24 -7.65 9.70
CA ARG A 76 -4.73 -6.97 10.91
C ARG A 76 -4.64 -5.46 10.75
N ILE A 77 -3.50 -4.96 10.28
CA ILE A 77 -3.26 -3.54 10.02
C ILE A 77 -4.27 -2.98 9.00
N ASP A 78 -4.54 -3.71 7.91
CA ASP A 78 -5.52 -3.28 6.90
C ASP A 78 -6.97 -3.25 7.43
N LYS A 79 -7.30 -4.07 8.43
CA LYS A 79 -8.62 -4.04 9.08
C LYS A 79 -8.76 -2.86 10.04
N GLU A 80 -7.68 -2.48 10.70
CA GLU A 80 -7.65 -1.36 11.66
C GLU A 80 -7.55 -0.01 10.96
N SER A 81 -6.73 0.08 9.89
CA SER A 81 -6.58 1.29 9.06
C SER A 81 -7.78 1.54 8.13
N GLY A 82 -8.73 0.60 8.05
CA GLY A 82 -9.93 0.72 7.22
C GLY A 82 -11.15 1.31 7.94
N LYS A 83 -11.01 1.73 9.20
CA LYS A 83 -11.97 2.57 9.95
C LYS A 83 -11.62 4.04 9.79
#